data_AF-A0A4D7DE78-F1
#
_entry.id   AF-A0A4D7DE78-F1
#
_cell.length_a   1.000
_cell.length_b   1.000
_cell.length_c   1.000
_cell.angle_alpha   90.00
_cell.angle_beta   90.00
_cell.angle_gamma   90.00
#
_symmetry.space_group_name_H-M   'P 1'
#
loop_
_entity.id
_entity.type
_entity.pdbx_description
1 polymer ?
#
loop_
_entity_poly.entity_id
_entity_poly.type
_entity_poly.pdbx_seq_one_letter_code
_entity_poly.pdbx_strand_id
1 'polypeptide(L)'
;MAQERWLVIANCQTHGLANSLQSLVPDVEVTGMYPHSFNNAPLRNNRTLAQYDRLFISPGIEKMIPRARLERIKQHTMLPWFSFRAYHPDLVYAQCGGVTFKSPADDYHSGIALAAYRKGMSLADTRELYRGRTFEICGLFGWWQSERDRIVDHLHQIGIDITHQIRRWGDNDAFMYSTNHPKIRVLFDLAKELVKSIGREPLANVTMPHDNLAYAGGFAVYPEIGESLGVPGSYIFKTYDTYRQFGLDEFLAGSFAMYDRYPREALGVTGEFRHTFEQIERAL
;
A
#
# COMPACT_ATOMS: atom_id res chain seq x y z
N MET A 1 10.29 34.33 14.45
CA MET A 1 9.57 34.16 13.17
C MET A 1 8.60 33.01 13.36
N ALA A 2 7.39 33.06 12.79
CA ALA A 2 6.47 31.93 12.88
C ALA A 2 7.09 30.74 12.14
N GLN A 3 7.06 29.56 12.76
CA GLN A 3 7.55 28.33 12.13
C GLN A 3 6.61 27.97 10.96
N GLU A 4 7.17 27.64 9.80
CA GLU A 4 6.38 27.15 8.66
C GLU A 4 5.68 25.83 9.05
N ARG A 5 4.45 25.61 8.57
CA ARG A 5 3.64 24.43 8.93
C ARG A 5 3.17 23.69 7.69
N TRP A 6 3.43 22.39 7.63
CA TRP A 6 3.04 21.51 6.53
C TRP A 6 1.99 20.50 6.98
N LEU A 7 1.03 20.22 6.10
CA LEU A 7 0.03 19.17 6.28
C LEU A 7 0.24 18.06 5.25
N VAL A 8 0.21 16.81 5.69
CA VAL A 8 0.31 15.62 4.85
C VAL A 8 -1.01 14.85 4.95
N ILE A 9 -1.68 14.64 3.82
CA ILE A 9 -2.89 13.81 3.72
C ILE A 9 -2.70 12.80 2.59
N ALA A 10 -2.64 11.53 2.96
CA ALA A 10 -2.50 10.41 2.03
C ALA A 10 -3.44 9.27 2.48
N ASN A 11 -3.11 8.04 2.14
CA ASN A 11 -3.75 6.83 2.67
C ASN A 11 -3.01 6.37 3.96
N CYS A 12 -2.88 5.06 4.18
CA CYS A 12 -2.06 4.47 5.25
C CYS A 12 -0.63 5.06 5.35
N GLN A 13 -0.06 5.56 4.25
CA GLN A 13 1.29 6.13 4.17
C GLN A 13 1.45 7.52 4.84
N THR A 14 0.36 8.17 5.25
CA THR A 14 0.37 9.54 5.79
C THR A 14 1.42 9.79 6.88
N HIS A 15 1.42 9.00 7.95
CA HIS A 15 2.35 9.25 9.06
C HIS A 15 3.79 8.86 8.75
N GLY A 16 4.01 7.81 7.94
CA GLY A 16 5.35 7.46 7.49
C GLY A 16 5.99 8.59 6.67
N LEU A 17 5.21 9.22 5.78
CA LEU A 17 5.65 10.39 5.01
C LEU A 17 5.82 11.64 5.89
N ALA A 18 4.85 11.95 6.75
CA ALA A 18 4.92 13.12 7.63
C ALA A 18 6.12 13.07 8.58
N ASN A 19 6.37 11.93 9.21
CA ASN A 19 7.51 11.74 10.11
C ASN A 19 8.84 11.80 9.35
N SER A 20 8.87 11.30 8.12
CA SER A 20 10.05 11.38 7.26
C SER A 20 10.35 12.83 6.87
N LEU A 21 9.34 13.59 6.44
CA LEU A 21 9.47 15.02 6.15
C LEU A 21 9.92 15.79 7.39
N GLN A 22 9.30 15.57 8.55
CA GLN A 22 9.68 16.22 9.81
C GLN A 22 11.15 16.00 10.17
N SER A 23 11.67 14.80 9.91
CA SER A 23 13.07 14.47 10.17
C SER A 23 14.02 15.20 9.22
N LEU A 24 13.59 15.48 7.98
CA LEU A 24 14.40 16.07 6.92
C LEU A 24 14.36 17.61 6.91
N VAL A 25 13.34 18.23 7.50
CA VAL A 25 13.18 19.70 7.58
C VAL A 25 12.84 20.15 9.01
N PRO A 26 13.82 20.21 9.92
CA PRO A 26 13.58 20.44 11.35
C PRO A 26 13.04 21.85 11.69
N ASP A 27 13.19 22.80 10.77
CA ASP A 27 12.67 24.17 10.90
C ASP A 27 11.20 24.30 10.50
N VAL A 28 10.53 23.20 10.15
CA VAL A 28 9.10 23.13 9.79
C VAL A 28 8.36 22.24 10.77
N GLU A 29 7.13 22.58 11.11
CA GLU A 29 6.20 21.67 11.80
C GLU A 29 5.40 20.87 10.77
N VAL A 30 5.54 19.54 10.77
CA VAL A 30 4.84 18.66 9.81
C VAL A 30 3.77 17.84 10.53
N THR A 31 2.52 17.99 10.10
CA THR A 31 1.38 17.24 10.63
C THR A 31 0.88 16.22 9.61
N GLY A 32 0.76 14.95 10.01
CA GLY A 32 0.03 13.93 9.25
C GLY A 32 -1.44 13.87 9.67
N MET A 33 -2.37 13.78 8.71
CA MET A 33 -3.79 13.60 8.98
C MET A 33 -4.42 12.56 8.06
N TYR A 34 -4.91 11.46 8.63
CA TYR A 34 -5.63 10.46 7.85
C TYR A 34 -7.00 10.96 7.35
N PRO A 35 -7.48 10.48 6.18
CA PRO A 35 -8.81 10.80 5.67
C PRO A 35 -9.94 10.51 6.66
N HIS A 36 -9.90 9.37 7.36
CA HIS A 36 -10.92 9.03 8.36
C HIS A 36 -10.89 10.03 9.53
N SER A 37 -9.70 10.47 9.96
CA SER A 37 -9.53 11.44 11.05
C SER A 37 -10.08 12.80 10.64
N PHE A 38 -9.94 13.15 9.36
CA PHE A 38 -10.58 14.34 8.81
C PHE A 38 -12.11 14.24 8.91
N ASN A 39 -12.68 13.13 8.41
CA ASN A 39 -14.12 12.90 8.31
C ASN A 39 -14.83 12.79 9.67
N ASN A 40 -14.12 12.38 10.72
CA ASN A 40 -14.66 12.33 12.07
C ASN A 40 -14.89 13.72 12.67
N ALA A 41 -14.19 14.77 12.20
CA ALA A 41 -14.31 16.13 12.75
C ALA A 41 -14.12 17.26 11.69
N PRO A 42 -14.88 17.26 10.57
CA PRO A 42 -14.59 18.10 9.42
C PRO A 42 -14.68 19.60 9.72
N LEU A 43 -15.61 20.03 10.58
CA LEU A 43 -15.72 21.44 10.98
C LEU A 43 -14.50 21.92 11.77
N ARG A 44 -14.02 21.10 12.71
CA ARG A 44 -12.82 21.39 13.51
C ARG A 44 -11.59 21.44 12.62
N ASN A 45 -11.40 20.42 11.79
CA ASN A 45 -10.22 20.32 10.92
C ASN A 45 -10.20 21.46 9.89
N ASN A 46 -11.34 21.83 9.32
CA ASN A 46 -11.43 22.97 8.41
C ASN A 46 -11.02 24.30 9.05
N ARG A 47 -11.23 24.50 10.37
CA ARG A 47 -10.82 25.74 11.06
C ARG A 47 -9.30 25.86 11.19
N THR A 48 -8.58 24.75 11.21
CA THR A 48 -7.12 24.74 11.35
C THR A 48 -6.39 24.76 10.01
N LEU A 49 -7.06 24.48 8.88
CA LEU A 49 -6.40 24.40 7.57
C LEU A 49 -5.63 25.68 7.19
N ALA A 50 -6.19 26.86 7.49
CA ALA A 50 -5.54 28.14 7.19
C ALA A 50 -4.23 28.39 7.97
N GLN A 51 -3.89 27.53 8.94
CA GLN A 51 -2.65 27.60 9.68
C GLN A 51 -1.48 26.91 8.97
N TYR A 52 -1.76 26.10 7.94
CA TYR A 52 -0.73 25.41 7.17
C TYR A 52 -0.34 26.23 5.94
N ASP A 53 0.96 26.31 5.69
CA ASP A 53 1.52 27.00 4.54
C ASP A 53 1.49 26.11 3.29
N ARG A 54 1.67 24.79 3.49
CA ARG A 54 1.74 23.79 2.42
C ARG A 54 0.96 22.52 2.73
N LEU A 55 0.28 22.00 1.72
CA LEU A 55 -0.41 20.72 1.72
C LEU A 55 0.32 19.76 0.80
N PHE A 56 0.69 18.61 1.35
CA PHE A 56 1.11 17.43 0.60
C PHE A 56 -0.08 16.47 0.51
N ILE A 57 -0.58 16.19 -0.69
CA ILE A 57 -1.78 15.37 -0.88
C ILE A 57 -1.63 14.38 -2.04
N SER A 58 -2.03 13.12 -1.82
CA SER A 58 -2.05 12.10 -2.88
C SER A 58 -3.30 12.22 -3.76
N PRO A 59 -3.20 11.96 -5.07
CA PRO A 59 -4.35 12.00 -5.97
C PRO A 59 -5.52 11.14 -5.49
N GLY A 60 -6.74 11.70 -5.53
CA GLY A 60 -7.97 10.97 -5.20
C GLY A 60 -8.35 11.02 -3.73
N ILE A 61 -7.45 11.46 -2.85
CA ILE A 61 -7.76 11.69 -1.44
C ILE A 61 -8.88 12.71 -1.26
N GLU A 62 -9.00 13.70 -2.15
CA GLU A 62 -10.07 14.71 -2.11
C GLU A 62 -11.47 14.06 -2.15
N LYS A 63 -11.61 12.93 -2.86
CA LYS A 63 -12.85 12.15 -2.90
C LYS A 63 -13.14 11.44 -1.57
N MET A 64 -12.09 11.11 -0.81
CA MET A 64 -12.20 10.49 0.51
C MET A 64 -12.51 11.51 1.62
N ILE A 65 -12.18 12.79 1.41
CA ILE A 65 -12.47 13.89 2.34
C ILE A 65 -13.31 14.99 1.68
N PRO A 66 -14.53 14.69 1.20
CA PRO A 66 -15.33 15.59 0.36
C PRO A 66 -15.76 16.89 1.07
N ARG A 67 -15.62 16.95 2.40
CA ARG A 67 -15.94 18.14 3.21
C ARG A 67 -14.73 19.00 3.52
N ALA A 68 -13.55 18.64 3.03
CA ALA A 68 -12.32 19.39 3.26
C ALA A 68 -12.26 20.65 2.40
N ARG A 69 -11.89 21.76 3.04
CA ARG A 69 -11.67 23.06 2.41
C ARG A 69 -10.19 23.27 2.14
N LEU A 70 -9.62 22.40 1.30
CA LEU A 70 -8.18 22.36 1.01
C LEU A 70 -7.66 23.64 0.35
N GLU A 71 -8.54 24.40 -0.32
CA GLU A 71 -8.25 25.72 -0.89
C GLU A 71 -7.79 26.76 0.14
N ARG A 72 -7.98 26.47 1.44
CA ARG A 72 -7.48 27.32 2.53
C ARG A 72 -5.97 27.25 2.72
N ILE A 73 -5.32 26.22 2.18
CA ILE A 73 -3.86 26.07 2.17
C ILE A 73 -3.35 26.57 0.83
N LYS A 74 -2.43 27.53 0.84
CA LYS A 74 -2.03 28.26 -0.38
C LYS A 74 -1.19 27.42 -1.33
N GLN A 75 -0.30 26.58 -0.80
CA GLN A 75 0.62 25.80 -1.61
C GLN A 75 0.26 24.33 -1.54
N HIS A 76 0.04 23.71 -2.70
CA HIS A 76 -0.25 22.29 -2.80
C HIS A 76 0.91 21.60 -3.49
N THR A 77 1.32 20.46 -2.97
CA THR A 77 2.37 19.60 -3.52
C THR A 77 1.77 18.21 -3.63
N MET A 78 1.79 17.68 -4.84
CA MET A 78 1.27 16.34 -5.10
C MET A 78 2.19 15.31 -4.45
N LEU A 79 1.61 14.44 -3.64
CA LEU A 79 2.29 13.24 -3.15
C LEU A 79 2.08 12.11 -4.14
N PRO A 80 3.14 11.38 -4.51
CA PRO A 80 2.96 10.21 -5.35
C PRO A 80 2.15 9.14 -4.63
N TRP A 81 1.30 8.45 -5.40
CA TRP A 81 0.72 7.21 -4.90
C TRP A 81 1.74 6.08 -5.06
N PHE A 82 2.37 5.67 -3.95
CA PHE A 82 3.33 4.57 -4.00
C PHE A 82 2.62 3.23 -3.80
N SER A 83 2.50 2.46 -4.88
CA SER A 83 2.05 1.07 -4.83
C SER A 83 2.93 0.22 -5.72
N PHE A 84 3.29 -0.99 -5.28
CA PHE A 84 4.13 -1.91 -6.04
C PHE A 84 3.69 -3.35 -5.74
N ARG A 85 3.08 -4.02 -6.70
CA ARG A 85 2.50 -5.37 -6.48
C ARG A 85 3.41 -6.54 -6.87
N ALA A 86 4.60 -6.30 -7.41
CA ALA A 86 5.40 -7.41 -7.95
C ALA A 86 5.76 -8.48 -6.90
N TYR A 87 5.91 -8.07 -5.63
CA TYR A 87 6.13 -9.01 -4.52
C TYR A 87 4.87 -9.75 -4.05
N HIS A 88 3.68 -9.21 -4.35
CA HIS A 88 2.39 -9.69 -3.87
C HIS A 88 1.37 -9.78 -5.03
N PRO A 89 1.68 -10.49 -6.12
CA PRO A 89 0.87 -10.45 -7.34
C PRO A 89 -0.51 -11.12 -7.18
N ASP A 90 -0.65 -11.97 -6.16
CA ASP A 90 -1.89 -12.63 -5.77
C ASP A 90 -2.75 -11.81 -4.79
N LEU A 91 -2.22 -10.71 -4.25
CA LEU A 91 -2.96 -9.86 -3.33
C LEU A 91 -4.04 -9.09 -4.08
N VAL A 92 -5.29 -9.23 -3.62
CA VAL A 92 -6.45 -8.48 -4.11
C VAL A 92 -7.25 -7.89 -2.96
N TYR A 93 -8.09 -6.90 -3.26
CA TYR A 93 -9.15 -6.45 -2.35
C TYR A 93 -10.46 -7.11 -2.75
N ALA A 94 -10.99 -7.96 -1.87
CA ALA A 94 -12.26 -8.62 -2.12
C ALA A 94 -13.43 -7.68 -1.80
N GLN A 95 -14.51 -7.84 -2.54
CA GLN A 95 -15.76 -7.13 -2.34
C GLN A 95 -16.97 -8.04 -2.53
N CYS A 96 -18.07 -7.71 -1.88
CA CYS A 96 -19.38 -8.29 -2.11
C CYS A 96 -20.37 -7.15 -2.38
N GLY A 97 -21.02 -7.18 -3.55
CA GLY A 97 -21.99 -6.13 -3.92
C GLY A 97 -21.41 -4.70 -3.93
N GLY A 98 -20.13 -4.55 -4.27
CA GLY A 98 -19.42 -3.26 -4.29
C GLY A 98 -18.88 -2.80 -2.94
N VAL A 99 -19.06 -3.58 -1.87
CA VAL A 99 -18.54 -3.28 -0.54
C VAL A 99 -17.36 -4.18 -0.23
N THR A 100 -16.21 -3.58 0.09
CA THR A 100 -15.02 -4.32 0.49
C THR A 100 -15.20 -4.94 1.89
N PHE A 101 -14.53 -6.06 2.12
CA PHE A 101 -14.53 -6.72 3.43
C PHE A 101 -13.13 -7.25 3.75
N LYS A 102 -12.94 -7.69 5.00
CA LYS A 102 -11.64 -8.09 5.54
C LYS A 102 -11.42 -9.60 5.48
N SER A 103 -10.15 -9.99 5.42
CA SER A 103 -9.61 -11.32 5.64
C SER A 103 -8.87 -11.40 7.00
N PRO A 104 -8.28 -12.55 7.36
CA PRO A 104 -7.34 -12.64 8.50
C PRO A 104 -6.12 -11.71 8.40
N ALA A 105 -5.77 -11.27 7.18
CA ALA A 105 -4.68 -10.35 6.86
C ALA A 105 -5.19 -8.93 6.55
N ASP A 106 -6.24 -8.48 7.25
CA ASP A 106 -6.89 -7.17 7.08
C ASP A 106 -7.59 -7.03 5.72
N ASP A 107 -7.41 -5.95 4.96
CA ASP A 107 -8.07 -5.77 3.65
C ASP A 107 -7.51 -6.70 2.55
N TYR A 108 -6.53 -7.55 2.86
CA TYR A 108 -5.76 -8.32 1.88
C TYR A 108 -6.28 -9.74 1.70
N HIS A 109 -6.73 -10.06 0.49
CA HIS A 109 -7.16 -11.40 0.10
C HIS A 109 -6.21 -12.00 -0.92
N SER A 110 -6.24 -13.32 -1.06
CA SER A 110 -5.62 -14.01 -2.20
C SER A 110 -6.63 -14.13 -3.34
N GLY A 111 -6.21 -13.77 -4.55
CA GLY A 111 -6.97 -14.00 -5.78
C GLY A 111 -7.16 -15.49 -6.04
N ILE A 112 -6.13 -16.31 -5.81
CA ILE A 112 -6.20 -17.79 -5.91
C ILE A 112 -7.24 -18.34 -4.93
N ALA A 113 -7.19 -17.96 -3.64
CA ALA A 113 -8.14 -18.44 -2.64
C ALA A 113 -9.59 -18.06 -3.01
N LEU A 114 -9.80 -16.81 -3.41
CA LEU A 114 -11.13 -16.31 -3.77
C LEU A 114 -11.68 -17.00 -5.03
N ALA A 115 -10.85 -17.21 -6.06
CA ALA A 115 -11.24 -17.88 -7.29
C ALA A 115 -11.52 -19.38 -7.06
N ALA A 116 -10.67 -20.07 -6.30
CA ALA A 116 -10.87 -21.47 -5.92
C ALA A 116 -12.16 -21.64 -5.12
N TYR A 117 -12.39 -20.76 -4.13
CA TYR A 117 -13.65 -20.73 -3.38
C TYR A 117 -14.83 -20.52 -4.33
N ARG A 118 -14.82 -19.53 -5.22
CA ARG A 118 -15.92 -19.31 -6.19
C ARG A 118 -16.22 -20.54 -7.05
N LYS A 119 -15.21 -21.34 -7.40
CA LYS A 119 -15.34 -22.58 -8.17
C LYS A 119 -15.81 -23.80 -7.36
N GLY A 120 -16.00 -23.68 -6.05
CA GLY A 120 -16.45 -24.80 -5.22
C GLY A 120 -15.32 -25.72 -4.76
N MET A 121 -14.06 -25.31 -4.88
CA MET A 121 -12.93 -26.12 -4.42
C MET A 121 -12.89 -26.22 -2.90
N SER A 122 -12.40 -27.35 -2.38
CA SER A 122 -12.17 -27.53 -0.94
C SER A 122 -10.93 -26.75 -0.48
N LEU A 123 -10.76 -26.59 0.84
CA LEU A 123 -9.53 -26.03 1.41
C LEU A 123 -8.29 -26.84 1.03
N ALA A 124 -8.40 -28.16 1.01
CA ALA A 124 -7.30 -29.05 0.64
C ALA A 124 -6.91 -28.87 -0.84
N ASP A 125 -7.90 -28.87 -1.75
CA ASP A 125 -7.64 -28.66 -3.18
C ASP A 125 -7.06 -27.25 -3.43
N THR A 126 -7.55 -26.25 -2.71
CA THR A 126 -7.07 -24.87 -2.80
C THR A 126 -5.63 -24.74 -2.30
N ARG A 127 -5.26 -25.48 -1.25
CA ARG A 127 -3.89 -25.47 -0.71
C ARG A 127 -2.87 -25.98 -1.72
N GLU A 128 -3.24 -26.97 -2.53
CA GLU A 128 -2.40 -27.53 -3.60
C GLU A 128 -2.17 -26.55 -4.77
N LEU A 129 -2.94 -25.46 -4.84
CA LEU A 129 -2.73 -24.41 -5.82
C LEU A 129 -1.54 -23.51 -5.48
N TYR A 130 -1.07 -23.47 -4.22
CA TYR A 130 0.03 -22.60 -3.80
C TYR A 130 1.38 -23.24 -4.13
N ARG A 131 1.73 -23.17 -5.41
CA ARG A 131 2.96 -23.72 -5.98
C ARG A 131 3.34 -23.00 -7.28
N GLY A 132 4.63 -23.00 -7.59
CA GLY A 132 5.19 -22.32 -8.78
C GLY A 132 4.45 -22.57 -10.10
N ARG A 133 4.05 -23.81 -10.39
CA ARG A 133 3.29 -24.13 -11.63
C ARG A 133 1.97 -23.38 -11.72
N THR A 134 1.23 -23.25 -10.62
CA THR A 134 -0.02 -22.48 -10.61
C THR A 134 0.27 -21.00 -10.79
N PHE A 135 1.32 -20.50 -10.14
CA PHE A 135 1.72 -19.10 -10.24
C PHE A 135 2.10 -18.71 -11.68
N GLU A 136 2.75 -19.64 -12.40
CA GLU A 136 3.10 -19.47 -13.81
C GLU A 136 1.85 -19.36 -14.70
N ILE A 137 0.91 -20.31 -14.61
CA ILE A 137 -0.32 -20.29 -15.43
C ILE A 137 -1.22 -19.10 -15.08
N CYS A 138 -1.21 -18.65 -13.82
CA CYS A 138 -1.93 -17.45 -13.38
C CYS A 138 -1.20 -16.15 -13.75
N GLY A 139 0.04 -16.21 -14.27
CA GLY A 139 0.83 -15.03 -14.69
C GLY A 139 1.40 -14.21 -13.54
N LEU A 140 1.66 -14.80 -12.38
CA LEU A 140 2.08 -14.08 -11.17
C LEU A 140 3.54 -13.61 -11.19
N PHE A 141 4.39 -14.15 -12.06
CA PHE A 141 5.81 -13.76 -12.15
C PHE A 141 6.07 -12.47 -12.97
N GLY A 142 5.09 -12.01 -13.77
CA GLY A 142 5.30 -11.00 -14.82
C GLY A 142 5.25 -9.53 -14.39
N TRP A 143 5.25 -9.23 -13.10
CA TRP A 143 4.88 -7.88 -12.62
C TRP A 143 6.05 -6.92 -12.36
N TRP A 144 7.27 -7.41 -12.18
CA TRP A 144 8.39 -6.55 -11.76
C TRP A 144 8.63 -5.38 -12.72
N GLN A 145 8.82 -5.69 -14.00
CA GLN A 145 9.17 -4.72 -15.03
C GLN A 145 8.06 -3.67 -15.20
N SER A 146 6.81 -4.10 -15.33
CA SER A 146 5.66 -3.21 -15.53
C SER A 146 5.35 -2.34 -14.31
N GLU A 147 5.48 -2.88 -13.09
CA GLU A 147 5.28 -2.10 -11.86
C GLU A 147 6.42 -1.10 -11.63
N ARG A 148 7.66 -1.49 -11.92
CA ARG A 148 8.82 -0.59 -11.85
C ARG A 148 8.66 0.58 -12.80
N ASP A 149 8.41 0.30 -14.07
CA ASP A 149 8.29 1.32 -15.11
C ASP A 149 7.12 2.26 -14.79
N ARG A 150 5.96 1.71 -14.39
CA ARG A 150 4.81 2.52 -13.96
C ARG A 150 5.12 3.51 -12.84
N ILE A 151 5.83 3.08 -11.79
CA ILE A 151 6.14 3.96 -10.65
C ILE A 151 7.22 4.98 -11.02
N VAL A 152 8.25 4.56 -11.76
CA VAL A 152 9.32 5.47 -12.23
C VAL A 152 8.71 6.56 -13.11
N ASP A 153 7.91 6.19 -14.11
CA ASP A 153 7.24 7.15 -14.99
C ASP A 153 6.30 8.09 -14.22
N HIS A 154 5.52 7.55 -13.28
CA HIS A 154 4.62 8.35 -12.44
C HIS A 154 5.38 9.38 -11.59
N LEU A 155 6.52 8.99 -11.01
CA LEU A 155 7.34 9.87 -10.19
C LEU A 155 8.10 10.90 -11.02
N HIS A 156 8.60 10.51 -12.20
CA HIS A 156 9.24 11.43 -13.15
C HIS A 156 8.28 12.53 -13.60
N GLN A 157 7.00 12.23 -13.82
CA GLN A 157 5.97 13.22 -14.16
C GLN A 157 5.79 14.31 -13.11
N ILE A 158 6.18 14.04 -11.85
CA ILE A 158 6.10 14.99 -10.74
C ILE A 158 7.49 15.50 -10.29
N GLY A 159 8.51 15.28 -11.12
CA GLY A 159 9.87 15.78 -10.90
C GLY A 159 10.69 14.97 -9.89
N ILE A 160 10.30 13.72 -9.59
CA ILE A 160 11.00 12.84 -8.66
C ILE A 160 11.64 11.68 -9.42
N ASP A 161 12.96 11.52 -9.29
CA ASP A 161 13.69 10.38 -9.87
C ASP A 161 14.06 9.34 -8.80
N ILE A 162 13.50 8.14 -8.92
CA ILE A 162 13.78 6.99 -8.05
C ILE A 162 14.52 5.85 -8.75
N THR A 163 15.02 6.06 -9.98
CA THR A 163 15.58 4.99 -10.81
C THR A 163 16.70 4.21 -10.11
N HIS A 164 17.51 4.89 -9.31
CA HIS A 164 18.57 4.27 -8.52
C HIS A 164 18.03 3.66 -7.21
N GLN A 165 17.07 4.31 -6.59
CA GLN A 165 16.49 3.95 -5.31
C GLN A 165 15.73 2.63 -5.41
N ILE A 166 14.91 2.44 -6.46
CA ILE A 166 14.09 1.23 -6.64
C ILE A 166 14.93 -0.05 -6.75
N ARG A 167 16.13 0.03 -7.32
CA ARG A 167 17.07 -1.09 -7.38
C ARG A 167 17.60 -1.42 -5.99
N ARG A 168 18.17 -0.42 -5.31
CA ARG A 168 18.70 -0.57 -3.94
C ARG A 168 17.66 -1.04 -2.95
N TRP A 169 16.41 -0.65 -3.17
CA TRP A 169 15.33 -1.08 -2.32
C TRP A 169 15.08 -2.60 -2.41
N GLY A 170 15.47 -3.29 -3.48
CA GLY A 170 15.29 -4.73 -3.63
C GLY A 170 16.48 -5.59 -3.17
N ASP A 171 17.61 -5.00 -2.78
CA ASP A 171 18.89 -5.73 -2.64
C ASP A 171 18.92 -6.83 -1.56
N ASN A 172 18.06 -6.76 -0.53
CA ASN A 172 18.09 -7.70 0.60
C ASN A 172 16.72 -8.27 0.98
N ASP A 173 15.65 -7.48 0.78
CA ASP A 173 14.31 -7.86 1.13
C ASP A 173 13.28 -7.15 0.24
N ALA A 174 12.06 -7.69 0.20
CA ALA A 174 10.95 -6.96 -0.40
C ALA A 174 10.77 -5.63 0.32
N PHE A 175 10.77 -4.52 -0.44
CA PHE A 175 10.58 -3.18 0.11
C PHE A 175 9.13 -2.83 0.44
N MET A 176 8.23 -3.82 0.36
CA MET A 176 6.81 -3.70 0.57
C MET A 176 6.33 -4.75 1.57
N TYR A 177 5.38 -4.38 2.44
CA TYR A 177 4.61 -5.30 3.29
C TYR A 177 3.31 -5.80 2.61
N SER A 178 2.86 -5.08 1.58
CA SER A 178 1.66 -5.35 0.77
C SER A 178 1.75 -4.59 -0.56
N THR A 179 0.69 -4.50 -1.37
CA THR A 179 0.73 -3.71 -2.61
C THR A 179 0.84 -2.20 -2.38
N ASN A 180 0.41 -1.68 -1.23
CA ASN A 180 0.36 -0.24 -0.93
C ASN A 180 1.04 0.15 0.39
N HIS A 181 1.67 -0.80 1.10
CA HIS A 181 2.42 -0.54 2.33
C HIS A 181 3.93 -0.68 2.12
N PRO A 182 4.61 0.36 1.61
CA PRO A 182 6.07 0.37 1.55
C PRO A 182 6.71 0.38 2.93
N LYS A 183 7.91 -0.20 3.05
CA LYS A 183 8.77 -0.07 4.23
C LYS A 183 9.19 1.38 4.42
N ILE A 184 9.45 1.77 5.66
CA ILE A 184 9.75 3.17 6.00
C ILE A 184 10.92 3.76 5.22
N ARG A 185 11.95 2.95 4.91
CA ARG A 185 13.10 3.41 4.09
C ARG A 185 12.70 3.92 2.70
N VAL A 186 11.64 3.36 2.11
CA VAL A 186 11.10 3.80 0.81
C VAL A 186 10.43 5.15 0.97
N LEU A 187 9.54 5.29 1.97
CA LEU A 187 8.86 6.56 2.25
C LEU A 187 9.86 7.66 2.64
N PHE A 188 10.93 7.31 3.34
CA PHE A 188 11.99 8.23 3.72
C PHE A 188 12.79 8.73 2.51
N ASP A 189 13.16 7.84 1.59
CA ASP A 189 13.82 8.25 0.35
C ASP A 189 12.89 9.07 -0.56
N LEU A 190 11.60 8.73 -0.65
CA LEU A 190 10.61 9.57 -1.35
C LEU A 190 10.47 10.95 -0.72
N ALA A 191 10.45 11.04 0.62
CA ALA A 191 10.39 12.31 1.32
C ALA A 191 11.62 13.20 1.03
N LYS A 192 12.82 12.61 0.87
CA LYS A 192 14.01 13.38 0.45
C LYS A 192 13.82 14.00 -0.92
N GLU A 193 13.33 13.23 -1.89
CA GLU A 193 13.11 13.75 -3.25
C GLU A 193 11.96 14.77 -3.28
N LEU A 194 10.93 14.61 -2.44
CA LEU A 194 9.86 15.61 -2.25
C LEU A 194 10.38 16.93 -1.67
N VAL A 195 11.31 16.89 -0.71
CA VAL A 195 11.92 18.10 -0.14
C VAL A 195 12.74 18.83 -1.22
N LYS A 196 13.51 18.10 -2.01
CA LYS A 196 14.26 18.67 -3.15
C LYS A 196 13.34 19.26 -4.21
N SER A 197 12.25 18.58 -4.55
CA SER A 197 11.34 19.02 -5.61
C SER A 197 10.61 20.34 -5.29
N ILE A 198 10.50 20.70 -4.01
CA ILE A 198 9.99 22.01 -3.57
C ILE A 198 11.09 23.07 -3.35
N GLY A 199 12.32 22.80 -3.81
CA GLY A 199 13.44 23.75 -3.76
C GLY A 199 14.10 23.86 -2.38
N ARG A 200 13.97 22.83 -1.54
CA ARG A 200 14.62 22.77 -0.22
C ARG A 200 15.67 21.68 -0.18
N GLU A 201 16.70 21.91 0.62
CA GLU A 201 17.73 20.90 0.87
C GLU A 201 17.33 20.01 2.05
N PRO A 202 17.22 18.67 1.87
CA PRO A 202 16.94 17.77 2.97
C PRO A 202 18.14 17.70 3.92
N LEU A 203 17.88 17.74 5.22
CA LEU A 203 18.93 17.58 6.22
C LEU A 203 19.63 16.22 6.06
N ALA A 204 20.95 16.24 5.99
CA ALA A 204 21.77 15.05 5.88
C ALA A 204 21.90 14.31 7.22
N ASN A 205 22.13 13.00 7.17
CA ASN A 205 22.45 12.16 8.34
C ASN A 205 21.42 12.18 9.48
N VAL A 206 20.14 12.33 9.14
CA VAL A 206 19.05 12.30 10.11
C VAL A 206 18.61 10.88 10.45
N THR A 207 18.01 10.71 11.62
CA THR A 207 17.46 9.42 12.06
C THR A 207 16.23 9.09 11.23
N MET A 208 16.16 7.85 10.75
CA MET A 208 14.96 7.35 10.07
C MET A 208 13.82 7.22 11.07
N PRO A 209 12.61 7.70 10.75
CA PRO A 209 11.48 7.58 11.67
C PRO A 209 11.03 6.13 11.84
N HIS A 210 10.18 5.92 12.84
CA HIS A 210 9.52 4.64 13.08
C HIS A 210 8.70 4.18 11.86
N ASP A 211 8.68 2.87 11.60
CA ASP A 211 7.87 2.27 10.54
C ASP A 211 6.41 2.10 10.98
N ASN A 212 5.58 3.11 10.69
CA ASN A 212 4.15 3.07 10.99
C ASN A 212 3.40 1.92 10.28
N LEU A 213 3.88 1.48 9.10
CA LEU A 213 3.21 0.47 8.29
C LEU A 213 3.62 -0.96 8.67
N ALA A 214 4.72 -1.10 9.41
CA ALA A 214 5.11 -2.38 10.02
C ALA A 214 4.09 -2.92 11.02
N TYR A 215 3.11 -2.12 11.45
CA TYR A 215 2.04 -2.52 12.37
C TYR A 215 0.70 -2.82 11.66
N ALA A 216 0.59 -2.51 10.37
CA ALA A 216 -0.58 -2.85 9.55
C ALA A 216 -0.56 -4.33 9.11
N GLY A 217 -1.63 -4.81 8.49
CA GLY A 217 -1.66 -6.15 7.88
C GLY A 217 -0.46 -6.38 6.95
N GLY A 218 0.03 -7.61 6.92
CA GLY A 218 1.16 -8.02 6.08
C GLY A 218 0.78 -9.20 5.20
N PHE A 219 1.10 -9.11 3.92
CA PHE A 219 0.88 -10.19 2.96
C PHE A 219 2.18 -10.93 2.67
N ALA A 220 2.06 -12.23 2.42
CA ALA A 220 3.21 -13.07 2.18
C ALA A 220 3.83 -12.80 0.80
N VAL A 221 5.16 -12.71 0.74
CA VAL A 221 5.91 -12.89 -0.50
C VAL A 221 6.13 -14.39 -0.67
N TYR A 222 5.38 -15.04 -1.56
CA TYR A 222 5.48 -16.50 -1.69
C TYR A 222 6.91 -16.93 -2.06
N PRO A 223 7.40 -18.09 -1.55
CA PRO A 223 8.76 -18.55 -1.79
C PRO A 223 9.19 -18.50 -3.26
N GLU A 224 8.33 -18.94 -4.18
CA GLU A 224 8.60 -18.97 -5.61
C GLU A 224 8.67 -17.57 -6.23
N ILE A 225 7.84 -16.63 -5.75
CA ILE A 225 7.91 -15.22 -6.15
C ILE A 225 9.19 -14.59 -5.62
N GLY A 226 9.55 -14.87 -4.36
CA GLY A 226 10.77 -14.42 -3.74
C GLY A 226 12.01 -14.89 -4.51
N GLU A 227 12.08 -16.19 -4.83
CA GLU A 227 13.13 -16.79 -5.64
C GLU A 227 13.27 -16.09 -7.00
N SER A 228 12.15 -15.90 -7.72
CA SER A 228 12.14 -15.22 -9.02
C SER A 228 12.60 -13.76 -8.95
N LEU A 229 12.44 -13.09 -7.81
CA LEU A 229 12.78 -11.67 -7.63
C LEU A 229 14.08 -11.45 -6.83
N GLY A 230 14.74 -12.53 -6.40
CA GLY A 230 15.96 -12.44 -5.61
C GLY A 230 15.76 -11.90 -4.19
N VAL A 231 14.58 -12.12 -3.58
CA VAL A 231 14.28 -11.70 -2.20
C VAL A 231 13.79 -12.88 -1.35
N PRO A 232 13.92 -12.84 -0.01
CA PRO A 232 13.37 -13.88 0.85
C PRO A 232 11.85 -13.99 0.68
N GLY A 233 11.37 -15.21 0.43
CA GLY A 233 9.96 -15.55 0.39
C GLY A 233 9.55 -16.50 1.52
N SER A 234 8.29 -16.44 1.93
CA SER A 234 7.67 -17.29 2.92
C SER A 234 6.16 -17.32 2.73
N TYR A 235 5.49 -18.29 3.35
CA TYR A 235 4.03 -18.34 3.44
C TYR A 235 3.51 -17.73 4.75
N ILE A 236 4.15 -16.64 5.21
CA ILE A 236 3.83 -15.98 6.48
C ILE A 236 3.08 -14.68 6.23
N PHE A 237 1.89 -14.61 6.81
CA PHE A 237 1.00 -13.46 6.82
C PHE A 237 1.01 -12.81 8.20
N LYS A 238 0.47 -11.59 8.31
CA LYS A 238 0.41 -10.86 9.57
C LYS A 238 -0.91 -10.11 9.72
N THR A 239 -1.49 -10.20 10.91
CA THR A 239 -2.76 -9.52 11.26
C THR A 239 -2.51 -8.03 11.53
N TYR A 240 -3.51 -7.19 11.26
CA TYR A 240 -3.49 -5.77 11.61
C TYR A 240 -3.43 -5.56 13.13
N ASP A 241 -2.75 -4.50 13.58
CA ASP A 241 -2.69 -4.07 15.00
C ASP A 241 -2.03 -5.12 15.92
N THR A 242 -1.17 -5.97 15.37
CA THR A 242 -0.40 -6.94 16.13
C THR A 242 0.81 -7.43 15.34
N TYR A 243 1.82 -7.96 16.06
CA TYR A 243 2.95 -8.69 15.46
C TYR A 243 2.64 -10.17 15.25
N ARG A 244 1.40 -10.61 15.50
CA ARG A 244 0.98 -11.99 15.27
C ARG A 244 1.12 -12.38 13.81
N GLN A 245 1.98 -13.36 13.57
CA GLN A 245 2.18 -14.00 12.29
C GLN A 245 1.41 -15.32 12.23
N PHE A 246 1.02 -15.72 11.02
CA PHE A 246 0.34 -16.99 10.77
C PHE A 246 0.65 -17.53 9.38
N GLY A 247 0.51 -18.84 9.21
CA GLY A 247 0.85 -19.54 7.97
C GLY A 247 -0.29 -19.58 6.95
N LEU A 248 0.01 -20.12 5.76
CA LEU A 248 -0.94 -20.27 4.65
C LEU A 248 -2.20 -21.06 5.03
N ASP A 249 -2.08 -22.16 5.79
CA ASP A 249 -3.25 -22.97 6.15
C ASP A 249 -4.26 -22.18 7.00
N GLU A 250 -3.77 -21.41 7.97
CA GLU A 250 -4.60 -20.52 8.79
C GLU A 250 -5.20 -19.39 7.94
N PHE A 251 -4.41 -18.81 7.03
CA PHE A 251 -4.88 -17.79 6.11
C PHE A 251 -6.02 -18.28 5.22
N LEU A 252 -5.90 -19.47 4.64
CA LEU A 252 -6.92 -20.08 3.79
C LEU A 252 -8.19 -20.40 4.56
N ALA A 253 -8.05 -21.08 5.70
CA ALA A 253 -9.18 -21.43 6.55
C ALA A 253 -9.95 -20.19 7.00
N GLY A 254 -9.24 -19.16 7.47
CA GLY A 254 -9.85 -17.90 7.89
C GLY A 254 -10.46 -17.12 6.72
N SER A 255 -9.86 -17.16 5.53
CA SER A 255 -10.40 -16.53 4.33
C SER A 255 -11.70 -17.20 3.87
N PHE A 256 -11.74 -18.54 3.81
CA PHE A 256 -12.96 -19.29 3.46
C PHE A 256 -14.08 -19.03 4.46
N ALA A 257 -13.77 -19.01 5.76
CA ALA A 257 -14.75 -18.67 6.79
C ALA A 257 -15.29 -17.22 6.68
N MET A 258 -14.54 -16.30 6.07
CA MET A 258 -15.07 -14.97 5.71
C MET A 258 -15.94 -15.05 4.45
N TYR A 259 -15.52 -15.80 3.44
CA TYR A 259 -16.26 -15.94 2.18
C TYR A 259 -17.62 -16.62 2.35
N ASP A 260 -17.75 -17.58 3.27
CA ASP A 260 -19.03 -18.23 3.62
C ASP A 260 -20.10 -17.26 4.15
N ARG A 261 -19.70 -16.05 4.57
CA ARG A 261 -20.62 -15.01 5.06
C ARG A 261 -21.31 -14.23 3.94
N TYR A 262 -20.92 -14.46 2.69
CA TYR A 262 -21.39 -13.71 1.53
C TYR A 262 -21.95 -14.65 0.45
N PRO A 263 -22.92 -14.19 -0.35
CA PRO A 263 -23.37 -14.95 -1.52
C PRO A 263 -22.21 -15.16 -2.50
N ARG A 264 -21.96 -16.41 -2.88
CA ARG A 264 -20.77 -16.81 -3.65
C ARG A 264 -20.68 -16.11 -4.99
N GLU A 265 -21.81 -15.92 -5.65
CA GLU A 265 -21.98 -15.24 -6.94
C GLU A 265 -21.77 -13.72 -6.85
N ALA A 266 -21.91 -13.13 -5.66
CA ALA A 266 -21.72 -11.71 -5.42
C ALA A 266 -20.29 -11.35 -5.01
N LEU A 267 -19.46 -12.36 -4.69
CA LEU A 267 -18.05 -12.19 -4.38
C LEU A 267 -17.26 -11.80 -5.62
N GLY A 268 -16.38 -10.81 -5.49
CA GLY A 268 -15.44 -10.40 -6.53
C GLY A 268 -14.31 -9.58 -5.95
N VAL A 269 -13.63 -8.83 -6.82
CA VAL A 269 -12.54 -7.93 -6.43
C VAL A 269 -12.83 -6.51 -6.86
N THR A 270 -12.19 -5.53 -6.22
CA THR A 270 -12.26 -4.12 -6.62
C THR A 270 -11.72 -3.93 -8.05
N GLY A 271 -12.05 -2.78 -8.66
CA GLY A 271 -11.82 -2.54 -10.09
C GLY A 271 -10.37 -2.69 -10.52
N GLU A 272 -9.43 -2.26 -9.68
CA GLU A 272 -7.99 -2.30 -9.93
C GLU A 272 -7.41 -3.73 -10.00
N PHE A 273 -8.05 -4.72 -9.37
CA PHE A 273 -7.62 -6.11 -9.40
C PHE A 273 -8.39 -6.99 -10.38
N ARG A 274 -9.43 -6.45 -11.04
CA ARG A 274 -10.36 -7.24 -11.87
C ARG A 274 -9.66 -8.06 -12.95
N HIS A 275 -8.77 -7.43 -13.73
CA HIS A 275 -8.08 -8.12 -14.82
C HIS A 275 -7.22 -9.29 -14.32
N THR A 276 -6.44 -9.07 -13.26
CA THR A 276 -5.59 -10.10 -12.63
C THR A 276 -6.45 -11.23 -12.06
N PHE A 277 -7.54 -10.90 -11.37
CA PHE A 277 -8.45 -11.90 -10.81
C PHE A 277 -9.13 -12.74 -11.87
N GLU A 278 -9.61 -12.14 -12.96
CA GLU A 278 -10.20 -12.87 -14.09
C GLU A 278 -9.17 -13.79 -14.78
N GLN A 279 -7.90 -13.38 -14.85
CA GLN A 279 -6.83 -14.24 -15.36
C GLN A 279 -6.61 -15.45 -14.45
N ILE A 280 -6.53 -15.24 -13.13
CA ILE A 280 -6.45 -16.33 -12.14
C ILE A 280 -7.65 -17.26 -12.27
N GLU A 281 -8.87 -16.71 -12.30
CA GLU A 281 -10.11 -17.50 -12.38
C GLU A 281 -10.23 -18.31 -13.68
N ARG A 282 -9.68 -17.83 -14.80
CA ARG A 282 -9.63 -18.61 -16.05
C ARG A 282 -8.58 -19.72 -16.03
N ALA A 283 -7.50 -19.56 -15.25
CA ALA A 283 -6.40 -20.51 -15.17
C ALA A 283 -6.69 -21.70 -14.23
N LEU A 284 -7.60 -21.52 -13.26
CA LEU A 284 -8.08 -22.57 -12.35
C LEU A 284 -9.28 -23.33 -12.94
#